data_AF-A0A2K9NNH4-F1
#
_entry.id   AF-A0A2K9NNH4-F1
#
_cell.length_a   1.000
_cell.length_b   1.000
_cell.length_c   1.000
_cell.angle_alpha   90.00
_cell.angle_beta   90.00
_cell.angle_gamma   90.00
#
_symmetry.space_group_name_H-M   'P 1'
#
loop_
_entity.id
_entity.type
_entity.pdbx_description
1 polymer ?
#
loop_
_entity_poly.entity_id
_entity_poly.type
_entity_poly.pdbx_seq_one_letter_code
_entity_poly.pdbx_strand_id
1 'polypeptide(L)'
;MENTLANGSNIFKLKWKFFTFRIVSYFSFLLIPVYVQKGLELKPLALAFLMSLYILFIVSQWFLLGKEIDHRLKIYFRVNSSIDRVVYRLFLGMFFFILLFNLVSFLGSKWVYNSYWITWAVLGLFYSWPTRGKIIQESVSSNFGEFKFLDRFEKTLVALILLMFVFSVPELPPQANVDLLKLYFDPLEKIGNPFWNFMIVNYYPFKTYPGLFRLAWSLHFYIVGLGLFLLVFYAFLRFFVSRRLSLLGVFALVSSWSFSKTLTHNIEFSFLTTYSLIWIWTLLWVTKSSTYRAGLFLGLVSYWGALINQSYAVLVFFQIGLLYFFFLKDRTSWYKRQLLRYALFGIILTLLHLFSHSDLLQPLHSLDFSFITNAGREIDRKGFFVLGVFGIVIAVFRTYFKKPAIMKDFQMEKHSLNIVILSYLIFIGFSIVWDNSLVSGFGTMWALAFLSLLPLELIFQSIARLRSKRNMIYVVYILICLLDSHFEGRVKLFVKIFNS
;
A
#
# COMPACT_ATOMS: atom_id res chain seq x y z
N MET A 1 -25.27 39.84 -25.22
CA MET A 1 -23.90 39.50 -24.78
C MET A 1 -23.51 40.13 -23.45
N GLU A 2 -24.17 41.21 -22.99
CA GLU A 2 -23.89 41.83 -21.68
C GLU A 2 -24.44 41.01 -20.48
N ASN A 3 -25.57 40.32 -20.64
CA ASN A 3 -26.14 39.48 -19.56
C ASN A 3 -25.31 38.22 -19.22
N THR A 4 -24.40 37.80 -20.10
CA THR A 4 -23.44 36.71 -19.81
C THR A 4 -22.20 37.17 -19.05
N LEU A 5 -21.88 38.47 -19.08
CA LEU A 5 -20.76 39.07 -18.36
C LEU A 5 -21.13 39.41 -16.90
N ALA A 6 -22.40 39.75 -16.63
CA ALA A 6 -22.90 40.02 -15.28
C ALA A 6 -22.80 38.81 -14.33
N ASN A 7 -22.88 37.58 -14.86
CA ASN A 7 -22.66 36.34 -14.10
C ASN A 7 -21.17 36.00 -13.83
N GLY A 8 -20.22 36.77 -14.37
CA GLY A 8 -18.78 36.58 -14.18
C GLY A 8 -18.25 37.07 -12.83
N SER A 9 -18.92 38.06 -12.21
CA SER A 9 -18.51 38.68 -10.93
C SER A 9 -18.56 37.69 -9.76
N ASN A 10 -19.59 36.84 -9.71
CA ASN A 10 -19.72 35.78 -8.71
C ASN A 10 -18.69 34.65 -8.89
N ILE A 11 -18.26 34.37 -10.13
CA ILE A 11 -17.26 33.31 -10.40
C ILE A 11 -15.90 33.71 -9.84
N PHE A 12 -15.49 34.98 -9.96
CA PHE A 12 -14.23 35.45 -9.39
C PHE A 12 -14.25 35.35 -7.85
N LYS A 13 -15.35 35.77 -7.22
CA LYS A 13 -15.54 35.65 -5.76
C LYS A 13 -15.50 34.19 -5.29
N LEU A 14 -16.15 33.28 -6.03
CA LEU A 14 -16.11 31.83 -5.73
C LEU A 14 -14.71 31.24 -5.88
N LYS A 15 -13.98 31.61 -6.95
CA LYS A 15 -12.59 31.20 -7.16
C LYS A 15 -11.68 31.68 -6.03
N TRP A 16 -11.83 32.92 -5.60
CA TRP A 16 -11.01 33.50 -4.53
C TRP A 16 -11.32 32.88 -3.17
N LYS A 17 -12.60 32.67 -2.84
CA LYS A 17 -13.02 31.96 -1.62
C LYS A 17 -12.47 30.53 -1.58
N PHE A 18 -12.52 29.83 -2.71
CA PHE A 18 -11.98 28.47 -2.84
C PHE A 18 -10.45 28.44 -2.67
N PHE A 19 -9.76 29.38 -3.32
CA PHE A 19 -8.30 29.51 -3.25
C PHE A 19 -7.82 29.83 -1.83
N THR A 20 -8.42 30.84 -1.18
CA THR A 20 -8.06 31.26 0.19
C THR A 20 -8.28 30.14 1.19
N PHE A 21 -9.42 29.45 1.15
CA PHE A 21 -9.67 28.31 2.05
C PHE A 21 -8.65 27.18 1.87
N ARG A 22 -8.30 26.83 0.62
CA ARG A 22 -7.29 25.80 0.33
C ARG A 22 -5.89 26.21 0.72
N ILE A 23 -5.48 27.45 0.45
CA ILE A 23 -4.16 27.94 0.87
C ILE A 23 -4.05 27.94 2.38
N VAL A 24 -5.03 28.51 3.10
CA VAL A 24 -4.97 28.59 4.56
C VAL A 24 -4.92 27.20 5.18
N SER A 25 -5.75 26.26 4.71
CA SER A 25 -5.69 24.87 5.17
C SER A 25 -4.38 24.19 4.79
N TYR A 26 -3.86 24.37 3.57
CA TYR A 26 -2.59 23.77 3.15
C TYR A 26 -1.43 24.26 4.02
N PHE A 27 -1.31 25.58 4.19
CA PHE A 27 -0.22 26.18 4.95
C PHE A 27 -0.34 25.91 6.45
N SER A 28 -1.54 25.70 7.00
CA SER A 28 -1.68 25.27 8.39
C SER A 28 -1.09 23.87 8.62
N PHE A 29 -1.31 22.93 7.70
CA PHE A 29 -0.67 21.60 7.76
C PHE A 29 0.82 21.65 7.43
N LEU A 30 1.24 22.49 6.47
CA LEU A 30 2.65 22.66 6.10
C LEU A 30 3.51 23.16 7.28
N LEU A 31 2.94 23.94 8.18
CA LEU A 31 3.62 24.49 9.35
C LEU A 31 3.65 23.55 10.56
N ILE A 32 3.02 22.35 10.50
CA ILE A 32 3.09 21.36 11.58
C ILE A 32 4.53 21.06 12.01
N PRO A 33 5.51 20.85 11.12
CA PRO A 33 6.90 20.65 11.54
C PRO A 33 7.43 21.77 12.42
N VAL A 34 7.09 23.03 12.13
CA VAL A 34 7.52 24.20 12.92
C VAL A 34 6.84 24.19 14.30
N TYR A 35 5.57 23.82 14.38
CA TYR A 35 4.86 23.71 15.66
C TYR A 35 5.39 22.57 16.52
N VAL A 36 5.64 21.40 15.93
CA VAL A 36 6.15 20.21 16.63
C VAL A 36 7.56 20.45 17.18
N GLN A 37 8.41 21.16 16.44
CA GLN A 37 9.74 21.55 16.92
C GLN A 37 9.69 22.48 18.14
N LYS A 38 8.70 23.38 18.23
CA LYS A 38 8.53 24.27 19.39
C LYS A 38 7.88 23.58 20.58
N GLY A 39 7.09 22.53 20.34
CA GLY A 39 6.33 21.80 21.35
C GLY A 39 7.01 20.53 21.85
N LEU A 40 8.34 20.50 22.02
CA LEU A 40 9.07 19.30 22.46
C LEU A 40 8.65 18.80 23.85
N GLU A 41 8.11 19.69 24.70
CA GLU A 41 7.64 19.38 26.06
C GLU A 41 6.23 18.76 26.09
N LEU A 42 5.57 18.62 24.93
CA LEU A 42 4.26 17.99 24.87
C LEU A 42 4.33 16.50 25.22
N LYS A 43 3.21 15.97 25.72
CA LYS A 43 3.06 14.53 26.00
C LYS A 43 3.39 13.70 24.75
N PRO A 44 4.06 12.53 24.88
CA PRO A 44 4.45 11.68 23.74
C PRO A 44 3.29 11.33 22.81
N LEU A 45 2.09 11.10 23.35
CA LEU A 45 0.88 10.83 22.57
C LEU A 45 0.48 12.03 21.68
N ALA A 46 0.59 13.26 22.20
CA ALA A 46 0.27 14.47 21.44
C ALA A 46 1.30 14.70 20.30
N LEU A 47 2.59 14.44 20.57
CA LEU A 47 3.63 14.47 19.55
C LEU A 47 3.40 13.42 18.46
N ALA A 48 3.04 12.19 18.83
CA ALA A 48 2.68 11.12 17.89
C ALA A 48 1.46 11.49 17.04
N PHE A 49 0.44 12.10 17.64
CA PHE A 49 -0.73 12.58 16.91
C PHE A 49 -0.36 13.68 15.90
N LEU A 50 0.39 14.71 16.30
CA LEU A 50 0.83 15.77 15.38
C LEU A 50 1.72 15.22 14.25
N MET A 51 2.62 14.29 14.57
CA MET A 51 3.45 13.62 13.57
C MET A 51 2.60 12.80 12.60
N SER A 52 1.57 12.10 13.08
CA SER A 52 0.64 11.36 12.22
C SER A 52 -0.12 12.29 11.26
N LEU A 53 -0.54 13.47 11.72
CA LEU A 53 -1.18 14.48 10.85
C LEU A 53 -0.21 14.99 9.78
N TYR A 54 1.05 15.20 10.12
CA TYR A 54 2.08 15.59 9.16
C TYR A 54 2.36 14.48 8.13
N ILE A 55 2.41 13.21 8.56
CA ILE A 55 2.52 12.06 7.64
C ILE A 55 1.32 12.00 6.69
N LEU A 56 0.10 12.16 7.21
CA LEU A 56 -1.11 12.20 6.39
C LEU A 56 -1.10 13.38 5.39
N PHE A 57 -0.54 14.52 5.79
CA PHE A 57 -0.32 15.64 4.88
C PHE A 57 0.62 15.24 3.74
N ILE A 58 1.79 14.64 4.01
CA ILE A 58 2.73 14.14 2.98
C ILE A 58 2.02 13.14 2.04
N VAL A 59 1.31 12.16 2.59
CA VAL A 59 0.56 11.15 1.82
C VAL A 59 -0.49 11.81 0.91
N SER A 60 -1.17 12.85 1.41
CA SER A 60 -2.09 13.65 0.58
C SER A 60 -1.38 14.33 -0.58
N GLN A 61 -0.13 14.80 -0.40
CA GLN A 61 0.64 15.38 -1.50
C GLN A 61 0.99 14.36 -2.56
N TRP A 62 1.34 13.13 -2.16
CA TRP A 62 1.58 12.04 -3.11
C TRP A 62 0.32 11.75 -3.92
N PHE A 63 -0.85 11.67 -3.28
CA PHE A 63 -2.11 11.48 -3.98
C PHE A 63 -2.40 12.58 -5.01
N LEU A 64 -2.20 13.85 -4.62
CA LEU A 64 -2.43 15.00 -5.50
C LEU A 64 -1.48 15.01 -6.69
N LEU A 65 -0.19 14.73 -6.46
CA LEU A 65 0.80 14.60 -7.54
C LEU A 65 0.44 13.45 -8.48
N GLY A 66 0.12 12.29 -7.93
CA GLY A 66 -0.28 11.12 -8.72
C GLY A 66 -1.50 11.38 -9.58
N LYS A 67 -2.48 12.14 -9.07
CA LYS A 67 -3.66 12.58 -9.82
C LYS A 67 -3.31 13.52 -10.98
N GLU A 68 -2.39 14.45 -10.78
CA GLU A 68 -1.96 15.37 -11.85
C GLU A 68 -1.21 14.61 -12.95
N ILE A 69 -0.34 13.68 -12.58
CA ILE A 69 0.37 12.84 -13.55
C ILE A 69 -0.62 11.96 -14.33
N ASP A 70 -1.58 11.33 -13.65
CA ASP A 70 -2.68 10.56 -14.24
C ASP A 70 -3.45 11.37 -15.28
N HIS A 71 -3.82 12.61 -14.93
CA HIS A 71 -4.51 13.54 -15.83
C HIS A 71 -3.66 13.93 -17.05
N ARG A 72 -2.37 14.24 -16.86
CA ARG A 72 -1.46 14.66 -17.94
C ARG A 72 -1.11 13.52 -18.89
N LEU A 73 -0.82 12.33 -18.34
CA LEU A 73 -0.51 11.15 -19.11
C LEU A 73 -1.76 10.46 -19.67
N LYS A 74 -2.96 10.86 -19.23
CA LYS A 74 -4.26 10.30 -19.63
C LYS A 74 -4.23 8.77 -19.54
N ILE A 75 -3.92 8.26 -18.34
CA ILE A 75 -3.87 6.83 -18.06
C ILE A 75 -5.30 6.40 -17.74
N TYR A 76 -5.97 5.74 -18.68
CA TYR A 76 -7.30 5.19 -18.43
C TYR A 76 -7.15 3.81 -17.79
N PHE A 77 -8.00 3.52 -16.80
CA PHE A 77 -8.01 2.23 -16.13
C PHE A 77 -9.44 1.80 -15.83
N ARG A 78 -9.70 0.50 -16.00
CA ARG A 78 -10.93 -0.15 -15.57
C ARG A 78 -10.78 -0.54 -14.11
N VAL A 79 -11.67 -0.01 -13.27
CA VAL A 79 -11.59 -0.10 -11.82
C VAL A 79 -12.54 -1.20 -11.31
N ASN A 80 -12.07 -2.04 -10.39
CA ASN A 80 -12.92 -2.97 -9.65
C ASN A 80 -13.43 -2.36 -8.34
N SER A 81 -12.59 -1.56 -7.69
CA SER A 81 -12.91 -0.85 -6.47
C SER A 81 -12.45 0.59 -6.54
N SER A 82 -13.23 1.51 -5.96
CA SER A 82 -12.82 2.91 -5.91
C SER A 82 -11.45 3.11 -5.22
N ILE A 83 -11.01 2.15 -4.39
CA ILE A 83 -9.68 2.12 -3.77
C ILE A 83 -8.55 1.84 -4.77
N ASP A 84 -8.76 1.10 -5.87
CA ASP A 84 -7.71 0.86 -6.89
C ASP A 84 -7.11 2.18 -7.38
N ARG A 85 -7.99 3.18 -7.59
CA ARG A 85 -7.62 4.53 -8.03
C ARG A 85 -6.78 5.26 -6.98
N VAL A 86 -7.12 5.09 -5.71
CA VAL A 86 -6.43 5.73 -4.59
C VAL A 86 -5.05 5.12 -4.43
N VAL A 87 -4.96 3.80 -4.39
CA VAL A 87 -3.70 3.04 -4.28
C VAL A 87 -2.75 3.40 -5.42
N TYR A 88 -3.22 3.30 -6.67
CA TYR A 88 -2.42 3.64 -7.84
C TYR A 88 -1.85 5.07 -7.77
N ARG A 89 -2.68 6.08 -7.45
CA ARG A 89 -2.24 7.48 -7.39
C ARG A 89 -1.27 7.73 -6.25
N LEU A 90 -1.47 7.09 -5.09
CA LEU A 90 -0.56 7.20 -3.95
C LEU A 90 0.83 6.66 -4.31
N PHE A 91 0.91 5.44 -4.85
CA PHE A 91 2.19 4.87 -5.28
C PHE A 91 2.83 5.68 -6.39
N LEU A 92 2.06 6.08 -7.40
CA LEU A 92 2.61 6.88 -8.50
C LEU A 92 3.18 8.20 -8.00
N GLY A 93 2.47 8.93 -7.13
CA GLY A 93 3.00 10.15 -6.52
C GLY A 93 4.25 9.89 -5.69
N MET A 94 4.23 8.85 -4.85
CA MET A 94 5.37 8.44 -4.02
C MET A 94 6.61 8.17 -4.88
N PHE A 95 6.48 7.43 -5.98
CA PHE A 95 7.60 7.12 -6.88
C PHE A 95 8.23 8.38 -7.49
N PHE A 96 7.43 9.36 -7.88
CA PHE A 96 7.96 10.63 -8.40
C PHE A 96 8.65 11.47 -7.31
N PHE A 97 8.12 11.47 -6.08
CA PHE A 97 8.81 12.12 -4.97
C PHE A 97 10.12 11.43 -4.60
N ILE A 98 10.19 10.09 -4.69
CA ILE A 98 11.45 9.36 -4.50
C ILE A 98 12.49 9.85 -5.50
N LEU A 99 12.14 9.96 -6.79
CA LEU A 99 13.05 10.48 -7.80
C LEU A 99 13.46 11.93 -7.54
N LEU A 100 12.50 12.80 -7.23
CA LEU A 100 12.76 14.22 -6.97
C LEU A 100 13.64 14.43 -5.72
N PHE A 101 13.36 13.73 -4.64
CA PHE A 101 14.10 13.87 -3.38
C PHE A 101 15.48 13.24 -3.44
N ASN A 102 15.68 12.21 -4.26
CA ASN A 102 17.03 11.74 -4.57
C ASN A 102 17.86 12.81 -5.27
N LEU A 103 17.29 13.55 -6.22
CA LEU A 103 18.00 14.68 -6.85
C LEU A 103 18.31 15.80 -5.85
N VAL A 104 17.36 16.13 -4.96
CA VAL A 104 17.58 17.13 -3.91
C VAL A 104 18.64 16.68 -2.90
N SER A 105 18.74 15.38 -2.60
CA SER A 105 19.68 14.85 -1.61
C SER A 105 21.16 15.06 -1.96
N PHE A 106 21.48 15.30 -3.24
CA PHE A 106 22.84 15.62 -3.68
C PHE A 106 23.28 17.05 -3.34
N LEU A 107 22.36 17.92 -2.91
CA LEU A 107 22.66 19.30 -2.54
C LEU A 107 23.22 19.39 -1.11
N GLY A 108 23.97 20.45 -0.81
CA GLY A 108 24.44 20.73 0.55
C GLY A 108 23.28 20.95 1.54
N SER A 109 23.52 20.73 2.84
CA SER A 109 22.48 20.74 3.90
C SER A 109 21.59 22.00 3.92
N LYS A 110 22.18 23.18 3.71
CA LYS A 110 21.44 24.45 3.63
C LYS A 110 20.48 24.48 2.42
N TRP A 111 20.93 23.95 1.29
CA TRP A 111 20.15 23.88 0.07
C TRP A 111 19.03 22.84 0.16
N VAL A 112 19.29 21.68 0.78
CA VAL A 112 18.24 20.67 1.04
C VAL A 112 17.09 21.27 1.86
N TYR A 113 17.41 22.04 2.92
CA TYR A 113 16.40 22.71 3.74
C TYR A 113 15.56 23.70 2.91
N ASN A 114 16.20 24.57 2.13
CA ASN A 114 15.51 25.56 1.31
C ASN A 114 14.67 24.88 0.21
N SER A 115 15.24 23.88 -0.48
CA SER A 115 14.56 23.12 -1.53
C SER A 115 13.35 22.36 -0.99
N TYR A 116 13.42 21.81 0.23
CA TYR A 116 12.29 21.20 0.90
C TYR A 116 11.12 22.18 1.04
N TRP A 117 11.35 23.37 1.61
CA TRP A 117 10.29 24.38 1.79
C TRP A 117 9.78 24.93 0.47
N ILE A 118 10.66 25.18 -0.49
CA ILE A 118 10.29 25.65 -1.84
C ILE A 118 9.40 24.63 -2.52
N THR A 119 9.74 23.34 -2.45
CA THR A 119 8.96 22.28 -3.10
C THR A 119 7.54 22.22 -2.56
N TRP A 120 7.38 22.22 -1.24
CA TRP A 120 6.04 22.20 -0.64
C TRP A 120 5.27 23.51 -0.86
N ALA A 121 5.93 24.67 -0.82
CA ALA A 121 5.27 25.95 -1.10
C ALA A 121 4.77 26.03 -2.55
N VAL A 122 5.60 25.62 -3.52
CA VAL A 122 5.23 25.60 -4.95
C VAL A 122 4.09 24.63 -5.21
N LEU A 123 4.13 23.43 -4.65
CA LEU A 123 3.04 22.46 -4.77
C LEU A 123 1.75 22.95 -4.10
N GLY A 124 1.85 23.59 -2.93
CA GLY A 124 0.71 24.20 -2.25
C GLY A 124 0.03 25.27 -3.09
N LEU A 125 0.80 26.16 -3.72
CA LEU A 125 0.28 27.17 -4.64
C LEU A 125 -0.36 26.51 -5.87
N PHE A 126 0.30 25.51 -6.47
CA PHE A 126 -0.18 24.81 -7.65
C PHE A 126 -1.50 24.04 -7.40
N TYR A 127 -1.62 23.35 -6.27
CA TYR A 127 -2.82 22.59 -5.92
C TYR A 127 -3.98 23.47 -5.48
N SER A 128 -3.68 24.62 -4.88
CA SER A 128 -4.71 25.57 -4.44
C SER A 128 -5.27 26.37 -5.61
N TRP A 129 -4.52 26.55 -6.70
CA TRP A 129 -4.91 27.41 -7.82
C TRP A 129 -6.27 27.01 -8.46
N PRO A 130 -7.25 27.95 -8.54
CA PRO A 130 -8.62 27.63 -8.91
C PRO A 130 -8.80 27.53 -10.44
N THR A 131 -8.73 26.33 -10.99
CA THR A 131 -9.13 26.07 -12.39
C THR A 131 -10.60 25.64 -12.48
N ARG A 132 -11.29 25.91 -13.61
CA ARG A 132 -12.74 25.61 -13.78
C ARG A 132 -13.08 24.13 -13.48
N GLY A 133 -12.20 23.18 -13.84
CA GLY A 133 -12.38 21.76 -13.52
C GLY A 133 -12.18 21.43 -12.04
N LYS A 134 -11.22 22.07 -11.36
CA LYS A 134 -10.91 21.86 -9.93
C LYS A 134 -12.04 22.31 -8.99
N ILE A 135 -12.83 23.30 -9.40
CA ILE A 135 -13.95 23.87 -8.62
C ILE A 135 -15.19 22.96 -8.66
N ILE A 136 -15.40 22.23 -9.77
CA ILE A 136 -16.65 21.50 -10.02
C ILE A 136 -16.53 19.99 -9.69
N GLN A 137 -15.32 19.39 -9.78
CA GLN A 137 -15.18 17.92 -9.79
C GLN A 137 -14.37 17.29 -8.64
N GLU A 138 -13.73 18.08 -7.77
CA GLU A 138 -12.63 17.56 -6.95
C GLU A 138 -12.84 17.61 -5.43
N SER A 139 -13.77 16.79 -4.92
CA SER A 139 -13.72 16.38 -3.52
C SER A 139 -13.10 14.99 -3.41
N VAL A 140 -12.15 14.77 -2.50
CA VAL A 140 -11.56 13.44 -2.24
C VAL A 140 -12.65 12.41 -1.92
N SER A 141 -13.75 12.85 -1.30
CA SER A 141 -14.95 12.06 -1.04
C SER A 141 -15.60 11.46 -2.30
N SER A 142 -15.43 12.06 -3.48
CA SER A 142 -15.94 11.47 -4.73
C SER A 142 -15.16 10.22 -5.14
N ASN A 143 -13.89 10.09 -4.73
CA ASN A 143 -13.08 8.90 -4.97
C ASN A 143 -13.37 7.77 -3.98
N PHE A 144 -14.08 8.03 -2.89
CA PHE A 144 -14.54 7.03 -1.92
C PHE A 144 -16.01 6.66 -2.12
N GLY A 145 -16.49 6.67 -3.37
CA GLY A 145 -17.87 6.34 -3.70
C GLY A 145 -18.34 5.00 -3.13
N GLU A 146 -17.47 3.99 -3.09
CA GLU A 146 -17.79 2.68 -2.51
C GLU A 146 -18.03 2.74 -0.99
N PHE A 147 -17.26 3.57 -0.27
CA PHE A 147 -17.32 3.72 1.19
C PHE A 147 -18.44 4.68 1.64
N LYS A 148 -18.94 5.52 0.73
CA LYS A 148 -20.10 6.38 0.99
C LYS A 148 -21.37 5.56 1.25
N PHE A 149 -21.51 4.41 0.58
CA PHE A 149 -22.70 3.56 0.63
C PHE A 149 -22.46 2.24 1.39
N LEU A 150 -21.75 2.33 2.53
CA LEU A 150 -21.58 1.20 3.43
C LEU A 150 -22.84 0.97 4.28
N ASP A 151 -23.19 -0.31 4.45
CA ASP A 151 -24.22 -0.73 5.40
C ASP A 151 -23.74 -0.49 6.84
N ARG A 152 -24.67 -0.42 7.81
CA ARG A 152 -24.31 -0.23 9.23
C ARG A 152 -23.29 -1.26 9.72
N PHE A 153 -23.44 -2.53 9.31
CA PHE A 153 -22.49 -3.61 9.63
C PHE A 153 -21.10 -3.42 8.99
N GLU A 154 -21.05 -2.91 7.76
CA GLU A 154 -19.77 -2.65 7.11
C GLU A 154 -19.07 -1.44 7.78
N LYS A 155 -19.84 -0.43 8.20
CA LYS A 155 -19.32 0.71 8.98
C LYS A 155 -18.74 0.28 10.32
N THR A 156 -19.41 -0.62 11.05
CA THR A 156 -18.87 -1.15 12.31
C THR A 156 -17.58 -1.92 12.09
N LEU A 157 -17.50 -2.71 11.01
CA LEU A 157 -16.28 -3.47 10.71
C LEU A 157 -15.13 -2.55 10.30
N VAL A 158 -15.37 -1.51 9.49
CA VAL A 158 -14.37 -0.49 9.18
C VAL A 158 -13.89 0.22 10.44
N ALA A 159 -14.79 0.55 11.37
CA ALA A 159 -14.42 1.13 12.66
C ALA A 159 -13.53 0.18 13.48
N LEU A 160 -13.85 -1.12 13.50
CA LEU A 160 -13.01 -2.13 14.14
C LEU A 160 -11.64 -2.27 13.47
N ILE A 161 -11.55 -2.25 12.13
CA ILE A 161 -10.26 -2.26 11.42
C ILE A 161 -9.41 -1.06 11.86
N LEU A 162 -9.97 0.15 11.84
CA LEU A 162 -9.27 1.37 12.23
C LEU A 162 -8.81 1.30 13.69
N LEU A 163 -9.69 0.85 14.57
CA LEU A 163 -9.40 0.70 15.99
C LEU A 163 -8.27 -0.32 16.23
N MET A 164 -8.34 -1.49 15.59
CA MET A 164 -7.28 -2.49 15.66
C MET A 164 -5.95 -1.96 15.10
N PHE A 165 -6.00 -1.18 14.02
CA PHE A 165 -4.81 -0.55 13.45
C PHE A 165 -4.22 0.51 14.40
N VAL A 166 -5.01 1.32 15.08
CA VAL A 166 -4.48 2.29 16.06
C VAL A 166 -3.82 1.58 17.24
N PHE A 167 -4.40 0.49 17.74
CA PHE A 167 -3.84 -0.23 18.89
C PHE A 167 -2.70 -1.19 18.53
N SER A 168 -2.36 -1.37 17.26
CA SER A 168 -1.25 -2.24 16.82
C SER A 168 0.04 -1.47 16.50
N VAL A 169 0.16 -0.22 16.95
CA VAL A 169 1.38 0.58 16.78
C VAL A 169 2.56 -0.11 17.46
N PRO A 170 3.70 -0.30 16.76
CA PRO A 170 4.88 -0.95 17.33
C PRO A 170 5.58 -0.08 18.38
N GLU A 171 6.37 -0.71 19.24
CA GLU A 171 7.24 -0.01 20.19
C GLU A 171 8.28 0.85 19.43
N LEU A 172 8.61 2.00 20.01
CA LEU A 172 9.58 2.92 19.41
C LEU A 172 11.00 2.41 19.63
N PRO A 173 11.91 2.51 18.64
CA PRO A 173 13.29 2.09 18.81
C PRO A 173 13.97 2.90 19.94
N PRO A 174 14.90 2.30 20.71
CA PRO A 174 15.55 2.99 21.82
C PRO A 174 16.59 4.04 21.36
N GLN A 175 17.16 3.88 20.17
CA GLN A 175 18.29 4.67 19.67
C GLN A 175 17.84 5.96 18.95
N ALA A 176 18.67 7.02 19.01
CA ALA A 176 18.30 8.35 18.51
C ALA A 176 19.12 8.82 17.28
N ASN A 177 20.33 8.28 17.06
CA ASN A 177 21.17 8.69 15.93
C ASN A 177 20.63 8.16 14.61
N VAL A 178 20.71 8.98 13.55
CA VAL A 178 20.15 8.64 12.22
C VAL A 178 20.76 7.37 11.63
N ASP A 179 22.07 7.20 11.70
CA ASP A 179 22.72 6.02 11.12
C ASP A 179 22.49 4.76 11.96
N LEU A 180 22.39 4.89 13.29
CA LEU A 180 21.96 3.80 14.16
C LEU A 180 20.49 3.43 13.92
N LEU A 181 19.64 4.42 13.63
CA LEU A 181 18.25 4.17 13.25
C LEU A 181 18.15 3.44 11.92
N LYS A 182 18.98 3.78 10.92
CA LYS A 182 19.06 3.01 9.67
C LYS A 182 19.44 1.57 9.96
N LEU A 183 20.48 1.33 10.75
CA LEU A 183 20.93 -0.01 11.11
C LEU A 183 19.90 -0.79 11.95
N TYR A 184 19.10 -0.10 12.76
CA TYR A 184 17.98 -0.72 13.47
C TYR A 184 16.86 -1.15 12.52
N PHE A 185 16.54 -0.31 11.52
CA PHE A 185 15.50 -0.59 10.55
C PHE A 185 15.95 -1.45 9.38
N ASP A 186 17.24 -1.66 9.17
CA ASP A 186 17.82 -2.46 8.10
C ASP A 186 19.18 -3.04 8.54
N PRO A 187 19.20 -3.97 9.51
CA PRO A 187 20.40 -4.63 9.99
C PRO A 187 21.13 -5.45 8.91
N LEU A 188 20.42 -5.83 7.84
CA LEU A 188 20.99 -6.60 6.73
C LEU A 188 21.42 -5.72 5.55
N GLU A 189 21.28 -4.39 5.66
CA GLU A 189 21.59 -3.39 4.62
C GLU A 189 20.98 -3.74 3.25
N LYS A 190 19.76 -4.29 3.25
CA LYS A 190 19.03 -4.69 2.03
C LYS A 190 18.40 -3.52 1.31
N ILE A 191 18.06 -2.47 2.04
CA ILE A 191 17.32 -1.32 1.52
C ILE A 191 18.30 -0.35 0.85
N GLY A 192 18.06 -0.06 -0.43
CA GLY A 192 18.92 0.80 -1.21
C GLY A 192 18.99 2.24 -0.66
N ASN A 193 20.19 2.82 -0.69
CA ASN A 193 20.43 4.23 -0.34
C ASN A 193 19.43 5.25 -0.90
N PRO A 194 18.91 5.11 -2.14
CA PRO A 194 17.93 6.08 -2.64
C PRO A 194 16.63 6.14 -1.83
N PHE A 195 16.23 5.05 -1.18
CA PHE A 195 15.09 5.05 -0.27
C PHE A 195 15.39 5.86 1.00
N TRP A 196 16.57 5.67 1.60
CA TRP A 196 17.00 6.42 2.77
C TRP A 196 17.11 7.92 2.50
N ASN A 197 17.62 8.30 1.32
CA ASN A 197 17.67 9.70 0.90
C ASN A 197 16.27 10.32 0.83
N PHE A 198 15.31 9.60 0.25
CA PHE A 198 13.91 10.03 0.23
C PHE A 198 13.34 10.22 1.65
N MET A 199 13.61 9.29 2.57
CA MET A 199 13.17 9.41 3.97
C MET A 199 13.80 10.60 4.70
N ILE A 200 15.10 10.83 4.50
CA ILE A 200 15.82 11.95 5.10
C ILE A 200 15.26 13.28 4.62
N VAL A 201 15.00 13.43 3.31
CA VAL A 201 14.47 14.68 2.75
C VAL A 201 13.01 14.90 3.17
N ASN A 202 12.16 13.86 3.22
CA ASN A 202 10.78 13.98 3.71
C ASN A 202 10.72 14.51 5.15
N TYR A 203 11.62 14.07 6.02
CA TYR A 203 11.63 14.43 7.43
C TYR A 203 12.76 15.38 7.81
N TYR A 204 13.29 16.10 6.81
CA TYR A 204 14.43 16.98 6.99
C TYR A 204 14.27 18.02 8.10
N PRO A 205 13.09 18.65 8.30
CA PRO A 205 12.88 19.58 9.42
C PRO A 205 13.17 18.96 10.79
N PHE A 206 13.01 17.65 10.96
CA PHE A 206 13.23 16.99 12.25
C PHE A 206 14.67 16.47 12.43
N LYS A 207 15.55 16.62 11.44
CA LYS A 207 16.91 16.06 11.46
C LYS A 207 17.73 16.54 12.66
N THR A 208 17.52 17.78 13.12
CA THR A 208 18.20 18.35 14.30
C THR A 208 17.62 17.86 15.64
N TYR A 209 16.47 17.17 15.62
CA TYR A 209 15.74 16.71 16.80
C TYR A 209 15.61 15.17 16.78
N PRO A 210 16.59 14.45 17.35
CA PRO A 210 16.66 12.99 17.27
C PRO A 210 15.39 12.26 17.71
N GLY A 211 14.76 12.70 18.80
CA GLY A 211 13.51 12.10 19.30
C GLY A 211 12.33 12.23 18.34
N LEU A 212 12.19 13.40 17.69
CA LEU A 212 11.14 13.64 16.69
C LEU A 212 11.41 12.88 15.39
N PHE A 213 12.67 12.84 14.96
CA PHE A 213 13.07 12.13 13.76
C PHE A 213 12.82 10.62 13.88
N ARG A 214 13.16 10.05 15.04
CA ARG A 214 12.88 8.67 15.41
C ARG A 214 11.39 8.33 15.34
N LEU A 215 10.56 9.18 15.98
CA LEU A 215 9.11 9.05 15.97
C LEU A 215 8.55 9.17 14.54
N ALA A 216 9.09 10.09 13.74
CA ALA A 216 8.65 10.29 12.36
C ALA A 216 8.89 9.05 11.49
N TRP A 217 10.07 8.44 11.58
CA TRP A 217 10.41 7.25 10.81
C TRP A 217 9.59 6.04 11.23
N SER A 218 9.47 5.76 12.53
CA SER A 218 8.69 4.63 13.01
C SER A 218 7.21 4.74 12.60
N LEU A 219 6.61 5.93 12.78
CA LEU A 219 5.24 6.18 12.37
C LEU A 219 5.07 6.20 10.85
N HIS A 220 6.07 6.64 10.08
CA HIS A 220 6.03 6.55 8.62
C HIS A 220 5.97 5.08 8.19
N PHE A 221 6.91 4.27 8.68
CA PHE A 221 6.96 2.85 8.33
C PHE A 221 5.64 2.14 8.70
N TYR A 222 5.08 2.47 9.86
CA TYR A 222 3.80 1.94 10.29
C TYR A 222 2.60 2.46 9.47
N ILE A 223 2.33 3.77 9.49
CA ILE A 223 1.14 4.38 8.90
C ILE A 223 1.19 4.29 7.37
N VAL A 224 2.33 4.61 6.76
CA VAL A 224 2.46 4.61 5.30
C VAL A 224 2.65 3.19 4.79
N GLY A 225 3.61 2.44 5.34
CA GLY A 225 3.91 1.08 4.89
C GLY A 225 2.72 0.14 5.03
N LEU A 226 2.30 -0.10 6.28
CA LEU A 226 1.18 -1.00 6.53
C LEU A 226 -0.17 -0.42 6.10
N GLY A 227 -0.37 0.90 6.22
CA GLY A 227 -1.61 1.51 5.73
C GLY A 227 -1.79 1.33 4.23
N LEU A 228 -0.74 1.55 3.43
CA LEU A 228 -0.77 1.26 1.99
C LEU A 228 -0.93 -0.24 1.72
N PHE A 229 -0.24 -1.11 2.46
CA PHE A 229 -0.41 -2.56 2.33
C PHE A 229 -1.87 -3.00 2.55
N LEU A 230 -2.55 -2.50 3.58
CA LEU A 230 -3.96 -2.83 3.84
C LEU A 230 -4.90 -2.31 2.74
N LEU A 231 -4.62 -1.12 2.19
CA LEU A 231 -5.37 -0.59 1.06
C LEU A 231 -5.16 -1.42 -0.22
N VAL A 232 -3.93 -1.83 -0.50
CA VAL A 232 -3.60 -2.73 -1.62
C VAL A 232 -4.28 -4.09 -1.39
N PHE A 233 -4.29 -4.60 -0.17
CA PHE A 233 -4.92 -5.88 0.16
C PHE A 233 -6.42 -5.84 -0.06
N TYR A 234 -7.08 -4.77 0.38
CA TYR A 234 -8.48 -4.55 0.04
C TYR A 234 -8.72 -4.50 -1.47
N ALA A 235 -7.94 -3.70 -2.19
CA ALA A 235 -8.03 -3.55 -3.64
C ALA A 235 -7.86 -4.90 -4.36
N PHE A 236 -6.87 -5.69 -3.94
CA PHE A 236 -6.62 -7.05 -4.39
C PHE A 236 -7.83 -7.97 -4.15
N LEU A 237 -8.37 -8.02 -2.93
CA LEU A 237 -9.51 -8.88 -2.60
C LEU A 237 -10.75 -8.58 -3.45
N ARG A 238 -10.97 -7.30 -3.81
CA ARG A 238 -12.10 -6.88 -4.65
C ARG A 238 -12.05 -7.43 -6.09
N PHE A 239 -10.92 -7.99 -6.55
CA PHE A 239 -10.87 -8.72 -7.82
C PHE A 239 -11.61 -10.06 -7.77
N PHE A 240 -11.74 -10.66 -6.59
CA PHE A 240 -12.20 -12.04 -6.42
C PHE A 240 -13.48 -12.16 -5.60
N VAL A 241 -13.62 -11.30 -4.60
CA VAL A 241 -14.55 -11.46 -3.49
C VAL A 241 -15.47 -10.25 -3.37
N SER A 242 -16.68 -10.49 -2.88
CA SER A 242 -17.67 -9.44 -2.61
C SER A 242 -17.16 -8.40 -1.59
N ARG A 243 -17.70 -7.17 -1.62
CA ARG A 243 -17.26 -6.05 -0.76
C ARG A 243 -17.26 -6.38 0.74
N ARG A 244 -18.26 -7.14 1.20
CA ARG A 244 -18.36 -7.55 2.61
C ARG A 244 -17.21 -8.47 2.98
N LEU A 245 -17.00 -9.52 2.20
CA LEU A 245 -15.94 -10.49 2.47
C LEU A 245 -14.54 -9.88 2.25
N SER A 246 -14.37 -8.89 1.37
CA SER A 246 -13.10 -8.16 1.26
C SER A 246 -12.79 -7.33 2.52
N LEU A 247 -13.80 -6.67 3.10
CA LEU A 247 -13.64 -6.00 4.40
C LEU A 247 -13.30 -7.00 5.52
N LEU A 248 -14.01 -8.15 5.57
CA LEU A 248 -13.70 -9.22 6.52
C LEU A 248 -12.27 -9.73 6.36
N GLY A 249 -11.77 -9.87 5.13
CA GLY A 249 -10.39 -10.27 4.85
C GLY A 249 -9.37 -9.30 5.46
N VAL A 250 -9.54 -8.00 5.23
CA VAL A 250 -8.68 -6.96 5.82
C VAL A 250 -8.76 -7.02 7.35
N PHE A 251 -9.97 -7.19 7.90
CA PHE A 251 -10.16 -7.33 9.33
C PHE A 251 -9.46 -8.57 9.88
N ALA A 252 -9.59 -9.73 9.24
CA ALA A 252 -8.94 -10.97 9.64
C ALA A 252 -7.41 -10.83 9.66
N LEU A 253 -6.84 -10.12 8.67
CA LEU A 253 -5.41 -9.87 8.61
C LEU A 253 -4.95 -9.00 9.79
N VAL A 254 -5.54 -7.81 9.97
CA VAL A 254 -5.14 -6.84 11.02
C VAL A 254 -5.38 -7.40 12.42
N SER A 255 -6.48 -8.14 12.61
CA SER A 255 -6.81 -8.75 13.90
C SER A 255 -5.98 -9.99 14.22
N SER A 256 -5.11 -10.48 13.35
CA SER A 256 -4.24 -11.63 13.70
C SER A 256 -3.18 -11.22 14.72
N TRP A 257 -2.87 -12.08 15.69
CA TRP A 257 -1.79 -11.81 16.66
C TRP A 257 -0.43 -11.73 15.97
N SER A 258 -0.22 -12.54 14.93
CA SER A 258 0.97 -12.47 14.09
C SER A 258 1.22 -11.10 13.51
N PHE A 259 0.18 -10.34 13.14
CA PHE A 259 0.32 -8.96 12.66
C PHE A 259 1.06 -8.08 13.67
N SER A 260 0.69 -8.17 14.95
CA SER A 260 1.35 -7.40 16.01
C SER A 260 2.76 -7.95 16.28
N LYS A 261 2.92 -9.27 16.27
CA LYS A 261 4.19 -9.92 16.61
C LYS A 261 5.28 -9.71 15.55
N THR A 262 4.91 -9.72 14.27
CA THR A 262 5.86 -9.40 13.18
C THR A 262 6.34 -7.96 13.29
N LEU A 263 5.44 -7.03 13.65
CA LEU A 263 5.80 -5.63 13.86
C LEU A 263 6.72 -5.39 15.06
N THR A 264 6.47 -6.08 16.17
CA THR A 264 7.33 -5.94 17.36
C THR A 264 8.71 -6.52 17.14
N HIS A 265 8.83 -7.61 16.38
CA HIS A 265 10.12 -8.26 16.17
C HIS A 265 11.01 -7.49 15.21
N ASN A 266 10.51 -7.05 14.05
CA ASN A 266 11.29 -6.26 13.11
C ASN A 266 10.36 -5.40 12.23
N ILE A 267 10.42 -4.08 12.40
CA ILE A 267 9.65 -3.13 11.56
C ILE A 267 10.11 -3.20 10.09
N GLU A 268 11.39 -3.49 9.83
CA GLU A 268 11.94 -3.72 8.48
C GLU A 268 11.14 -4.73 7.66
N PHE A 269 10.82 -5.87 8.29
CA PHE A 269 10.13 -6.97 7.62
C PHE A 269 8.77 -6.52 7.07
N SER A 270 8.18 -5.45 7.62
CA SER A 270 6.95 -4.88 7.07
C SER A 270 7.12 -4.35 5.64
N PHE A 271 8.26 -3.77 5.25
CA PHE A 271 8.47 -3.27 3.89
C PHE A 271 8.86 -4.37 2.91
N LEU A 272 9.78 -5.23 3.34
CA LEU A 272 10.24 -6.36 2.53
C LEU A 272 9.08 -7.29 2.15
N THR A 273 8.30 -7.73 3.15
CA THR A 273 7.28 -8.77 2.95
C THR A 273 6.02 -8.25 2.25
N THR A 274 5.70 -6.95 2.37
CA THR A 274 4.49 -6.35 1.77
C THR A 274 4.62 -6.08 0.27
N TYR A 275 5.84 -6.02 -0.26
CA TYR A 275 6.09 -5.85 -1.69
C TYR A 275 5.45 -6.96 -2.55
N SER A 276 5.43 -8.21 -2.03
CA SER A 276 4.83 -9.37 -2.69
C SER A 276 3.39 -9.09 -3.18
N LEU A 277 2.58 -8.47 -2.34
CA LEU A 277 1.19 -8.15 -2.63
C LEU A 277 1.08 -7.02 -3.67
N ILE A 278 1.88 -5.97 -3.54
CA ILE A 278 1.90 -4.84 -4.51
C ILE A 278 2.25 -5.36 -5.90
N TRP A 279 3.26 -6.22 -5.99
CA TRP A 279 3.69 -6.80 -7.25
C TRP A 279 2.57 -7.62 -7.93
N ILE A 280 1.89 -8.51 -7.20
CA ILE A 280 0.75 -9.29 -7.75
C ILE A 280 -0.41 -8.38 -8.13
N TRP A 281 -0.77 -7.44 -7.26
CA TRP A 281 -1.85 -6.49 -7.54
C TRP A 281 -1.57 -5.69 -8.82
N THR A 282 -0.30 -5.31 -9.07
CA THR A 282 0.05 -4.57 -10.30
C THR A 282 -0.12 -5.40 -11.57
N LEU A 283 0.17 -6.70 -11.53
CA LEU A 283 -0.10 -7.60 -12.66
C LEU A 283 -1.60 -7.71 -12.96
N LEU A 284 -2.42 -7.89 -11.93
CA LEU A 284 -3.89 -7.91 -12.06
C LEU A 284 -4.41 -6.57 -12.58
N TRP A 285 -3.88 -5.47 -12.07
CA TRP A 285 -4.28 -4.13 -12.47
C TRP A 285 -3.91 -3.83 -13.93
N VAL A 286 -2.69 -4.14 -14.35
CA VAL A 286 -2.21 -3.90 -15.73
C VAL A 286 -3.02 -4.72 -16.72
N THR A 287 -3.22 -6.01 -16.47
CA THR A 287 -3.99 -6.91 -17.36
C THR A 287 -5.44 -6.43 -17.52
N LYS A 288 -6.05 -5.90 -16.47
CA LYS A 288 -7.40 -5.34 -16.50
C LYS A 288 -7.49 -3.93 -17.10
N SER A 289 -6.49 -3.08 -16.86
CA SER A 289 -6.51 -1.65 -17.21
C SER A 289 -6.64 -1.39 -18.71
N SER A 290 -6.30 -2.36 -19.56
CA SER A 290 -6.42 -2.32 -21.03
C SER A 290 -5.72 -1.14 -21.71
N THR A 291 -4.89 -0.38 -21.00
CA THR A 291 -4.10 0.73 -21.55
C THR A 291 -2.62 0.38 -21.53
N TYR A 292 -1.91 0.73 -22.61
CA TYR A 292 -0.46 0.47 -22.69
C TYR A 292 0.33 1.40 -21.75
N ARG A 293 -0.24 2.55 -21.38
CA ARG A 293 0.40 3.55 -20.49
C ARG A 293 0.52 3.07 -19.05
N ALA A 294 -0.27 2.07 -18.66
CA ALA A 294 -0.10 1.36 -17.39
C ALA A 294 1.30 0.72 -17.25
N GLY A 295 2.01 0.52 -18.36
CA GLY A 295 3.41 0.09 -18.38
C GLY A 295 4.34 1.01 -17.57
N LEU A 296 4.09 2.33 -17.54
CA LEU A 296 4.91 3.26 -16.74
C LEU A 296 4.82 2.91 -15.24
N PHE A 297 3.60 2.66 -14.76
CA PHE A 297 3.39 2.28 -13.37
C PHE A 297 4.01 0.92 -13.05
N LEU A 298 3.87 -0.05 -13.96
CA LEU A 298 4.53 -1.35 -13.84
C LEU A 298 6.05 -1.21 -13.67
N GLY A 299 6.69 -0.42 -14.54
CA GLY A 299 8.13 -0.17 -14.45
C GLY A 299 8.54 0.50 -13.13
N LEU A 300 7.75 1.45 -12.64
CA LEU A 300 8.04 2.13 -11.38
C LEU A 300 7.86 1.22 -10.16
N VAL A 301 6.90 0.29 -10.20
CA VAL A 301 6.75 -0.74 -9.15
C VAL A 301 7.96 -1.66 -9.12
N SER A 302 8.48 -2.07 -10.29
CA SER A 302 9.73 -2.83 -10.31
C SER A 302 10.90 -2.06 -9.72
N TYR A 303 11.00 -0.76 -10.00
CA TYR A 303 12.01 0.12 -9.40
C TYR A 303 11.86 0.19 -7.88
N TRP A 304 10.63 0.33 -7.40
CA TRP A 304 10.34 0.27 -5.98
C TRP A 304 10.77 -1.04 -5.32
N GLY A 305 10.54 -2.18 -5.98
CA GLY A 305 11.04 -3.48 -5.52
C GLY A 305 12.56 -3.50 -5.36
N ALA A 306 13.27 -3.03 -6.39
CA ALA A 306 14.73 -2.95 -6.37
C ALA A 306 15.26 -2.03 -5.25
N LEU A 307 14.54 -0.96 -4.91
CA LEU A 307 14.90 -0.07 -3.78
C LEU A 307 14.70 -0.72 -2.41
N ILE A 308 13.66 -1.54 -2.25
CA ILE A 308 13.40 -2.25 -1.00
C ILE A 308 14.42 -3.35 -0.78
N ASN A 309 14.76 -4.09 -1.84
CA ASN A 309 15.72 -5.17 -1.80
C ASN A 309 16.30 -5.38 -3.20
N GLN A 310 17.63 -5.36 -3.30
CA GLN A 310 18.33 -5.54 -4.55
C GLN A 310 17.95 -6.85 -5.26
N SER A 311 17.73 -7.94 -4.51
CA SER A 311 17.36 -9.25 -5.08
C SER A 311 16.03 -9.19 -5.86
N TYR A 312 15.10 -8.30 -5.47
CA TYR A 312 13.80 -8.16 -6.14
C TYR A 312 13.92 -7.55 -7.53
N ALA A 313 15.06 -6.95 -7.89
CA ALA A 313 15.31 -6.48 -9.24
C ALA A 313 15.30 -7.64 -10.26
N VAL A 314 15.61 -8.86 -9.85
CA VAL A 314 15.52 -10.06 -10.72
C VAL A 314 14.06 -10.37 -11.09
N LEU A 315 13.09 -10.05 -10.21
CA LEU A 315 11.67 -10.29 -10.48
C LEU A 315 11.15 -9.52 -11.69
N VAL A 316 11.83 -8.47 -12.13
CA VAL A 316 11.46 -7.68 -13.31
C VAL A 316 11.46 -8.53 -14.57
N PHE A 317 12.45 -9.41 -14.71
CA PHE A 317 12.55 -10.31 -15.86
C PHE A 317 11.38 -11.31 -15.89
N PHE A 318 11.04 -11.87 -14.73
CA PHE A 318 9.87 -12.73 -14.58
C PHE A 318 8.56 -11.96 -14.85
N GLN A 319 8.43 -10.73 -14.35
CA GLN A 319 7.26 -9.88 -14.55
C GLN A 319 6.99 -9.62 -16.04
N ILE A 320 8.03 -9.25 -16.79
CA ILE A 320 7.95 -8.98 -18.23
C ILE A 320 7.64 -10.26 -19.00
N GLY A 321 8.34 -11.36 -18.68
CA GLY A 321 8.11 -12.66 -19.32
C GLY A 321 6.68 -13.14 -19.16
N LEU A 322 6.15 -13.10 -17.92
CA LEU A 322 4.77 -13.48 -17.63
C LEU A 322 3.75 -12.62 -18.39
N LEU A 323 3.93 -11.30 -18.38
CA LEU A 323 3.00 -10.41 -19.07
C LEU A 323 3.02 -10.63 -20.59
N TYR A 324 4.21 -10.76 -21.18
CA TYR A 324 4.36 -10.86 -22.61
C TYR A 324 3.82 -12.18 -23.17
N PHE A 325 4.15 -13.31 -22.52
CA PHE A 325 3.84 -14.65 -23.01
C PHE A 325 2.52 -15.21 -22.48
N PHE A 326 2.20 -15.02 -21.20
CA PHE A 326 1.05 -15.66 -20.56
C PHE A 326 -0.16 -14.74 -20.45
N PHE A 327 -0.03 -13.59 -19.79
CA PHE A 327 -1.21 -12.81 -19.38
C PHE A 327 -1.77 -11.88 -20.46
N LEU A 328 -0.96 -11.46 -21.43
CA LEU A 328 -1.42 -10.62 -22.54
C LEU A 328 -1.51 -11.40 -23.85
N LYS A 329 -1.69 -12.73 -23.81
CA LYS A 329 -1.75 -13.57 -25.02
C LYS A 329 -2.76 -13.07 -26.04
N ASP A 330 -3.91 -12.57 -25.58
CA ASP A 330 -5.00 -12.09 -26.43
C ASP A 330 -4.80 -10.67 -26.98
N ARG A 331 -3.71 -9.98 -26.62
CA ARG A 331 -3.42 -8.62 -27.07
C ARG A 331 -2.46 -8.61 -28.26
N THR A 332 -2.62 -7.62 -29.14
CA THR A 332 -1.75 -7.44 -30.31
C THR A 332 -0.30 -7.20 -29.93
N SER A 333 0.63 -7.65 -30.78
CA SER A 333 2.06 -7.40 -30.58
C SER A 333 2.41 -5.91 -30.49
N TRP A 334 1.66 -5.05 -31.18
CA TRP A 334 1.79 -3.60 -31.07
C TRP A 334 1.50 -3.11 -29.65
N TYR A 335 0.40 -3.57 -29.03
CA TYR A 335 0.05 -3.21 -27.66
C TYR A 335 1.15 -3.63 -26.67
N LYS A 336 1.65 -4.87 -26.81
CA LYS A 336 2.74 -5.39 -25.97
C LYS A 336 4.01 -4.55 -26.08
N ARG A 337 4.41 -4.18 -27.31
CA ARG A 337 5.58 -3.32 -27.55
C ARG A 337 5.40 -1.94 -26.94
N GLN A 338 4.21 -1.33 -27.06
CA GLN A 338 3.95 -0.03 -26.44
C GLN A 338 3.99 -0.13 -24.91
N LEU A 339 3.38 -1.16 -24.32
CA LEU A 339 3.40 -1.36 -22.88
C LEU A 339 4.84 -1.46 -22.35
N LEU A 340 5.69 -2.22 -23.03
CA LEU A 340 7.10 -2.32 -22.69
C LEU A 340 7.82 -0.97 -22.83
N ARG A 341 7.56 -0.20 -23.89
CA ARG A 341 8.16 1.14 -24.05
C ARG A 341 7.87 2.07 -22.88
N TYR A 342 6.65 2.05 -22.33
CA TYR A 342 6.33 2.84 -21.14
C TYR A 342 6.99 2.25 -19.88
N ALA A 343 7.09 0.92 -19.78
CA ALA A 343 7.77 0.24 -18.67
C ALA A 343 9.30 0.45 -18.66
N LEU A 344 9.91 0.70 -19.84
CA LEU A 344 11.36 0.89 -19.98
C LEU A 344 11.90 1.95 -19.03
N PHE A 345 11.16 3.03 -18.78
CA PHE A 345 11.60 4.07 -17.85
C PHE A 345 11.96 3.51 -16.48
N GLY A 346 11.05 2.74 -15.87
CA GLY A 346 11.29 2.12 -14.58
C GLY A 346 12.28 0.95 -14.64
N ILE A 347 12.28 0.19 -15.74
CA ILE A 347 13.25 -0.90 -15.94
C ILE A 347 14.68 -0.35 -16.02
N ILE A 348 14.91 0.74 -16.73
CA ILE A 348 16.23 1.39 -16.80
C ILE A 348 16.66 1.82 -15.39
N LEU A 349 15.75 2.42 -14.61
CA LEU A 349 16.04 2.78 -13.22
C LEU A 349 16.37 1.56 -12.34
N THR A 350 15.66 0.44 -12.52
CA THR A 350 15.99 -0.83 -11.81
C THR A 350 17.38 -1.31 -12.16
N LEU A 351 17.75 -1.29 -13.44
CA LEU A 351 19.05 -1.76 -13.91
C LEU A 351 20.17 -0.83 -13.43
N LEU A 352 19.99 0.49 -13.50
CA LEU A 352 20.95 1.45 -12.97
C LEU A 352 21.20 1.24 -11.48
N HIS A 353 20.14 0.99 -10.70
CA HIS A 353 20.28 0.69 -9.29
C HIS A 353 20.99 -0.66 -9.05
N LEU A 354 20.62 -1.68 -9.82
CA LEU A 354 21.24 -3.01 -9.79
C LEU A 354 22.75 -2.91 -10.07
N PHE A 355 23.19 -2.19 -11.11
CA PHE A 355 24.60 -2.02 -11.44
C PHE A 355 25.39 -1.18 -10.42
N SER A 356 24.70 -0.33 -9.64
CA SER A 356 25.36 0.47 -8.60
C SER A 356 25.79 -0.32 -7.36
N HIS A 357 25.29 -1.55 -7.19
CA HIS A 357 25.60 -2.41 -6.05
C HIS A 357 26.28 -3.70 -6.56
N SER A 358 27.53 -3.92 -6.17
CA SER A 358 28.38 -5.03 -6.67
C SER A 358 27.98 -6.42 -6.16
N ASP A 359 27.14 -6.51 -5.11
CA ASP A 359 26.91 -7.77 -4.37
C ASP A 359 25.67 -8.57 -4.81
N LEU A 360 25.23 -8.40 -6.06
CA LEU A 360 24.02 -9.02 -6.63
C LEU A 360 23.86 -10.53 -6.43
N LEU A 361 24.98 -11.23 -6.29
CA LEU A 361 25.04 -12.69 -6.31
C LEU A 361 25.38 -13.29 -4.94
N GLN A 362 25.51 -12.47 -3.90
CA GLN A 362 25.77 -12.97 -2.55
C GLN A 362 24.57 -13.65 -1.83
N PRO A 363 23.28 -13.47 -2.22
CA PRO A 363 22.19 -14.18 -1.55
C PRO A 363 21.79 -15.46 -2.31
N LEU A 364 22.74 -16.27 -2.79
CA LEU A 364 22.43 -17.67 -3.08
C LEU A 364 22.45 -18.42 -1.74
N HIS A 365 21.34 -18.30 -1.02
CA HIS A 365 21.16 -19.02 0.23
C HIS A 365 21.09 -20.53 -0.05
N SER A 366 21.45 -21.35 0.93
CA SER A 366 21.12 -22.79 0.88
C SER A 366 19.60 -22.96 0.75
N LEU A 367 19.16 -23.96 0.00
CA LEU A 367 17.74 -24.31 -0.18
C LEU A 367 17.03 -24.37 1.19
N ASP A 368 16.14 -23.41 1.44
CA ASP A 368 15.41 -23.29 2.70
C ASP A 368 13.90 -23.50 2.48
N PHE A 369 13.34 -24.47 3.21
CA PHE A 369 11.91 -24.81 3.22
C PHE A 369 11.15 -24.17 4.39
N SER A 370 11.76 -23.20 5.09
CA SER A 370 11.17 -22.54 6.25
C SER A 370 9.81 -21.86 5.96
N PHE A 371 9.47 -21.57 4.70
CA PHE A 371 8.14 -21.06 4.32
C PHE A 371 7.00 -21.95 4.82
N ILE A 372 7.17 -23.28 4.84
CA ILE A 372 6.15 -24.23 5.32
C ILE A 372 5.98 -24.07 6.83
N THR A 373 7.09 -23.99 7.56
CA THR A 373 7.06 -23.81 9.02
C THR A 373 6.47 -22.46 9.41
N ASN A 374 6.74 -21.41 8.63
CA ASN A 374 6.16 -20.09 8.83
C ASN A 374 4.66 -20.12 8.58
N ALA A 375 4.19 -20.73 7.48
CA ALA A 375 2.78 -20.88 7.20
C ALA A 375 2.04 -21.67 8.30
N GLY A 376 2.64 -22.76 8.81
CA GLY A 376 2.10 -23.53 9.93
C GLY A 376 1.94 -22.69 11.20
N ARG A 377 2.98 -21.94 11.59
CA ARG A 377 2.94 -21.03 12.75
C ARG A 377 1.87 -19.94 12.61
N GLU A 378 1.65 -19.45 11.39
CA GLU A 378 0.60 -18.46 11.12
C GLU A 378 -0.80 -19.05 11.26
N ILE A 379 -1.02 -20.29 10.77
CA ILE A 379 -2.28 -21.02 10.93
C ILE A 379 -2.58 -21.30 12.42
N ASP A 380 -1.59 -21.74 13.19
CA ASP A 380 -1.75 -22.05 14.62
C ASP A 380 -2.14 -20.82 15.44
N ARG A 381 -1.71 -19.62 15.01
CA ARG A 381 -2.00 -18.36 15.71
C ARG A 381 -3.37 -17.76 15.38
N LYS A 382 -4.07 -18.27 14.36
CA LYS A 382 -5.39 -17.77 14.01
C LYS A 382 -6.24 -18.86 13.36
N GLY A 383 -7.30 -19.28 14.06
CA GLY A 383 -8.20 -20.33 13.59
C GLY A 383 -8.85 -20.03 12.24
N PHE A 384 -9.07 -18.75 11.93
CA PHE A 384 -9.59 -18.31 10.62
C PHE A 384 -8.71 -18.79 9.44
N PHE A 385 -7.40 -18.89 9.60
CA PHE A 385 -6.49 -19.30 8.53
C PHE A 385 -6.53 -20.79 8.20
N VAL A 386 -7.13 -21.62 9.06
CA VAL A 386 -7.38 -23.04 8.76
C VAL A 386 -8.25 -23.20 7.51
N LEU A 387 -9.19 -22.26 7.28
CA LEU A 387 -9.97 -22.21 6.04
C LEU A 387 -9.12 -22.04 4.78
N GLY A 388 -7.90 -21.53 4.91
CA GLY A 388 -6.95 -21.40 3.81
C GLY A 388 -6.60 -22.74 3.15
N VAL A 389 -6.55 -23.82 3.92
CA VAL A 389 -6.30 -25.19 3.39
C VAL A 389 -7.40 -25.60 2.42
N PHE A 390 -8.67 -25.40 2.80
CA PHE A 390 -9.81 -25.62 1.91
C PHE A 390 -9.81 -24.66 0.71
N GLY A 391 -9.34 -23.43 0.92
CA GLY A 391 -9.14 -22.45 -0.15
C GLY A 391 -8.18 -22.92 -1.23
N ILE A 392 -7.08 -23.56 -0.87
CA ILE A 392 -6.11 -24.15 -1.82
C ILE A 392 -6.79 -25.23 -2.66
N VAL A 393 -7.54 -26.14 -2.02
CA VAL A 393 -8.28 -27.19 -2.72
C VAL A 393 -9.24 -26.59 -3.73
N ILE A 394 -10.01 -25.57 -3.34
CA ILE A 394 -10.94 -24.85 -4.23
C ILE A 394 -10.20 -24.18 -5.40
N ALA A 395 -9.08 -23.51 -5.13
CA ALA A 395 -8.28 -22.81 -6.14
C ALA A 395 -7.70 -23.78 -7.19
N VAL A 396 -7.15 -24.91 -6.75
CA VAL A 396 -6.63 -25.97 -7.62
C VAL A 396 -7.78 -26.58 -8.43
N PHE A 397 -8.88 -26.96 -7.76
CA PHE A 397 -10.01 -27.59 -8.42
C PHE A 397 -10.62 -26.70 -9.50
N ARG A 398 -10.73 -25.38 -9.25
CA ARG A 398 -11.20 -24.39 -10.24
C ARG A 398 -10.23 -24.20 -11.42
N THR A 399 -8.94 -24.34 -11.18
CA THR A 399 -7.91 -24.19 -12.23
C THR A 399 -7.96 -25.37 -13.20
N TYR A 400 -8.02 -26.60 -12.69
CA TYR A 400 -7.94 -27.81 -13.51
C TYR A 400 -9.28 -28.31 -14.04
N PHE A 401 -10.37 -28.26 -13.26
CA PHE A 401 -11.66 -28.83 -13.68
C PHE A 401 -12.57 -27.78 -14.34
N LYS A 402 -13.14 -28.13 -15.51
CA LYS A 402 -14.15 -27.30 -16.19
C LYS A 402 -15.51 -27.51 -15.52
N LYS A 403 -15.98 -26.50 -14.76
CA LYS A 403 -17.34 -26.38 -14.18
C LYS A 403 -17.85 -27.63 -13.43
N PRO A 404 -17.26 -27.98 -12.28
CA PRO A 404 -17.80 -29.04 -11.44
C PRO A 404 -19.20 -28.67 -10.90
N ALA A 405 -20.07 -29.66 -10.74
CA ALA A 405 -21.46 -29.47 -10.34
C ALA A 405 -21.64 -28.71 -9.01
N ILE A 406 -20.70 -28.88 -8.08
CA ILE A 406 -20.66 -28.23 -6.76
C ILE A 406 -20.37 -26.72 -6.87
N MET A 407 -19.77 -26.24 -7.98
CA MET A 407 -19.34 -24.85 -8.16
C MET A 407 -20.11 -24.14 -9.27
N LYS A 408 -21.34 -24.56 -9.58
CA LYS A 408 -22.17 -23.95 -10.63
C LYS A 408 -22.42 -22.46 -10.38
N ASP A 409 -22.63 -22.10 -9.11
CA ASP A 409 -22.91 -20.72 -8.70
C ASP A 409 -21.63 -19.91 -8.42
N PHE A 410 -20.46 -20.54 -8.46
CA PHE A 410 -19.19 -19.89 -8.14
C PHE A 410 -18.68 -19.02 -9.30
N GLN A 411 -18.97 -17.72 -9.23
CA GLN A 411 -18.61 -16.73 -10.26
C GLN A 411 -17.29 -16.03 -9.92
N MET A 412 -16.19 -16.77 -10.04
CA MET A 412 -14.85 -16.19 -9.95
C MET A 412 -14.12 -16.25 -11.29
N GLU A 413 -13.46 -15.13 -11.64
CA GLU A 413 -12.73 -14.96 -12.89
C GLU A 413 -11.48 -15.86 -12.93
N LYS A 414 -11.52 -16.90 -13.76
CA LYS A 414 -10.45 -17.90 -13.86
C LYS A 414 -9.10 -17.28 -14.26
N HIS A 415 -9.12 -16.30 -15.17
CA HIS A 415 -7.90 -15.62 -15.63
C HIS A 415 -7.18 -14.91 -14.48
N SER A 416 -7.92 -14.14 -13.68
CA SER A 416 -7.39 -13.42 -12.52
C SER A 416 -6.82 -14.38 -11.46
N LEU A 417 -7.46 -15.53 -11.22
CA LEU A 417 -6.95 -16.53 -10.26
C LEU A 417 -5.67 -17.20 -10.79
N ASN A 418 -5.61 -17.51 -12.09
CA ASN A 418 -4.40 -18.06 -12.69
C ASN A 418 -3.20 -17.11 -12.56
N ILE A 419 -3.42 -15.79 -12.68
CA ILE A 419 -2.38 -14.78 -12.43
C ILE A 419 -1.83 -14.94 -11.02
N VAL A 420 -2.71 -14.96 -10.01
CA VAL A 420 -2.31 -15.05 -8.59
C VAL A 420 -1.56 -16.34 -8.31
N ILE A 421 -2.07 -17.49 -8.74
CA ILE A 421 -1.42 -18.79 -8.52
C ILE A 421 -0.02 -18.81 -9.16
N LEU A 422 0.09 -18.43 -10.43
CA LEU A 422 1.36 -18.45 -11.15
C LEU A 422 2.36 -17.48 -10.52
N SER A 423 1.92 -16.28 -10.12
CA SER A 423 2.78 -15.32 -9.42
C SER A 423 3.26 -15.82 -8.06
N TYR A 424 2.39 -16.49 -7.30
CA TYR A 424 2.75 -16.99 -5.98
C TYR A 424 3.71 -18.20 -6.09
N LEU A 425 3.54 -19.05 -7.11
CA LEU A 425 4.51 -20.11 -7.41
C LEU A 425 5.89 -19.54 -7.76
N ILE A 426 5.95 -18.42 -8.47
CA ILE A 426 7.22 -17.73 -8.76
C ILE A 426 7.82 -17.18 -7.47
N PHE A 427 7.04 -16.64 -6.55
CA PHE A 427 7.55 -16.21 -5.25
C PHE A 427 8.08 -17.37 -4.42
N ILE A 428 7.41 -18.53 -4.43
CA ILE A 428 7.93 -19.73 -3.77
C ILE A 428 9.27 -20.15 -4.40
N GLY A 429 9.32 -20.26 -5.73
CA GLY A 429 10.56 -20.60 -6.44
C GLY A 429 11.69 -19.59 -6.18
N PHE A 430 11.37 -18.30 -6.15
CA PHE A 430 12.31 -17.24 -5.82
C PHE A 430 12.77 -17.32 -4.36
N SER A 431 11.87 -17.63 -3.43
CA SER A 431 12.20 -17.74 -2.01
C SER A 431 13.11 -18.91 -1.67
N ILE A 432 13.02 -20.00 -2.43
CA ILE A 432 13.86 -21.19 -2.27
C ILE A 432 15.29 -20.92 -2.76
N VAL A 433 15.46 -20.08 -3.79
CA VAL A 433 16.75 -19.90 -4.50
C VAL A 433 17.47 -18.59 -4.12
N TRP A 434 16.74 -17.50 -3.90
CA TRP A 434 17.31 -16.16 -3.67
C TRP A 434 17.03 -15.61 -2.26
N ASP A 435 15.79 -15.23 -1.97
CA ASP A 435 15.48 -14.58 -0.68
C ASP A 435 14.10 -14.97 -0.15
N ASN A 436 14.09 -15.49 1.08
CA ASN A 436 12.90 -15.92 1.81
C ASN A 436 11.99 -14.75 2.25
N SER A 437 12.48 -13.51 2.17
CA SER A 437 11.74 -12.32 2.61
C SER A 437 10.35 -12.18 1.95
N LEU A 438 10.15 -12.56 0.68
CA LEU A 438 8.84 -12.43 0.00
C LEU A 438 7.75 -13.35 0.56
N VAL A 439 8.13 -14.51 1.11
CA VAL A 439 7.22 -15.57 1.59
C VAL A 439 7.36 -15.73 3.11
N SER A 440 7.72 -14.66 3.80
CA SER A 440 7.77 -14.58 5.26
C SER A 440 6.82 -13.48 5.77
N GLY A 441 6.46 -13.54 7.06
CA GLY A 441 5.64 -12.50 7.72
C GLY A 441 4.38 -12.13 6.94
N PHE A 442 4.23 -10.85 6.55
CA PHE A 442 3.03 -10.39 5.85
C PHE A 442 2.81 -11.06 4.50
N GLY A 443 3.88 -11.51 3.82
CA GLY A 443 3.82 -12.20 2.53
C GLY A 443 3.04 -13.52 2.56
N THR A 444 3.11 -14.25 3.67
CA THR A 444 2.30 -15.46 3.89
C THR A 444 0.93 -15.11 4.44
N MET A 445 0.84 -14.14 5.34
CA MET A 445 -0.42 -13.76 5.98
C MET A 445 -1.47 -13.27 4.98
N TRP A 446 -1.11 -12.43 4.00
CA TRP A 446 -2.09 -11.99 3.00
C TRP A 446 -2.53 -13.14 2.10
N ALA A 447 -1.63 -14.07 1.77
CA ALA A 447 -1.95 -15.23 0.95
C ALA A 447 -2.89 -16.19 1.68
N LEU A 448 -2.63 -16.48 2.96
CA LEU A 448 -3.52 -17.27 3.82
C LEU A 448 -4.88 -16.59 4.01
N ALA A 449 -4.89 -15.29 4.27
CA ALA A 449 -6.13 -14.52 4.39
C ALA A 449 -6.94 -14.55 3.08
N PHE A 450 -6.31 -14.40 1.92
CA PHE A 450 -6.98 -14.54 0.63
C PHE A 450 -7.58 -15.95 0.43
N LEU A 451 -6.77 -16.99 0.65
CA LEU A 451 -7.20 -18.37 0.49
C LEU A 451 -8.37 -18.72 1.43
N SER A 452 -8.33 -18.24 2.68
CA SER A 452 -9.40 -18.46 3.67
C SER A 452 -10.75 -17.84 3.28
N LEU A 453 -10.76 -16.85 2.39
CA LEU A 453 -11.99 -16.22 1.90
C LEU A 453 -12.63 -16.98 0.74
N LEU A 454 -11.88 -17.81 0.01
CA LEU A 454 -12.43 -18.56 -1.14
C LEU A 454 -13.56 -19.52 -0.75
N PRO A 455 -13.44 -20.34 0.33
CA PRO A 455 -14.56 -21.14 0.82
C PRO A 455 -15.75 -20.29 1.24
N LEU A 456 -15.51 -19.14 1.88
CA LEU A 456 -16.57 -18.25 2.34
C LEU A 456 -17.34 -17.61 1.18
N GLU A 457 -16.65 -17.19 0.13
CA GLU A 457 -17.31 -16.65 -1.06
C GLU A 457 -18.18 -17.72 -1.74
N LEU A 458 -17.72 -18.98 -1.78
CA LEU A 458 -18.54 -20.10 -2.29
C LEU A 458 -19.82 -20.31 -1.46
N ILE A 459 -19.71 -20.29 -0.12
CA ILE A 459 -20.86 -20.39 0.78
C ILE A 459 -21.80 -19.17 0.61
N PHE A 460 -21.25 -17.97 0.46
CA PHE A 460 -22.04 -16.75 0.32
C PHE A 460 -22.80 -16.70 -1.01
N GLN A 461 -22.21 -17.22 -2.08
CA GLN A 461 -22.85 -17.31 -3.40
C GLN A 461 -23.93 -18.40 -3.43
N SER A 462 -23.70 -19.57 -2.82
CA SER A 462 -24.73 -20.62 -2.73
C SER A 462 -25.93 -20.22 -1.85
N ILE A 463 -25.72 -19.39 -0.83
CA ILE A 463 -26.79 -18.91 0.08
C ILE A 463 -27.26 -17.49 -0.31
N ALA A 464 -27.02 -17.03 -1.54
CA ALA A 464 -27.31 -15.64 -1.96
C ALA A 464 -28.76 -15.20 -1.72
N ARG A 465 -29.73 -16.14 -1.77
CA ARG A 465 -31.16 -15.88 -1.55
C ARG A 465 -31.54 -15.65 -0.07
N LEU A 466 -30.77 -16.17 0.90
CA LEU A 466 -31.09 -16.10 2.33
C LEU A 466 -30.27 -15.01 3.03
N ARG A 467 -30.76 -13.76 2.94
CA ARG A 467 -30.06 -12.57 3.48
C ARG A 467 -29.77 -12.66 4.98
N SER A 468 -30.70 -13.19 5.79
CA SER A 468 -30.53 -13.30 7.26
C SER A 468 -29.42 -14.29 7.63
N LYS A 469 -29.45 -15.50 7.06
CA LYS A 469 -28.43 -16.54 7.29
C LYS A 469 -27.03 -16.05 6.90
N ARG A 470 -26.91 -15.35 5.76
CA ARG A 470 -25.63 -14.77 5.32
C ARG A 470 -25.08 -13.75 6.32
N ASN A 471 -25.93 -12.88 6.85
CA ASN A 471 -25.52 -11.91 7.86
C ASN A 471 -25.10 -12.60 9.17
N MET A 472 -25.80 -13.67 9.58
CA MET A 472 -25.45 -14.45 10.77
C MET A 472 -24.08 -15.13 10.62
N ILE A 473 -23.83 -15.81 9.49
CA ILE A 473 -22.53 -16.41 9.18
C ILE A 473 -21.43 -15.34 9.22
N TYR A 474 -21.68 -14.19 8.61
CA TYR A 474 -20.73 -13.07 8.61
C TYR A 474 -20.39 -12.58 10.02
N VAL A 475 -21.40 -12.43 10.90
CA VAL A 475 -21.20 -12.02 12.30
C VAL A 475 -20.39 -13.06 13.07
N VAL A 476 -20.67 -14.35 12.88
CA VAL A 476 -19.91 -15.44 13.52
C VAL A 476 -18.43 -15.34 13.16
N TYR A 477 -18.09 -15.11 11.89
CA TYR A 477 -16.68 -14.96 11.48
C TYR A 477 -16.01 -13.70 12.02
N ILE A 478 -16.74 -12.59 12.16
CA ILE A 478 -16.22 -11.40 12.85
C ILE A 478 -15.89 -11.73 14.31
N LEU A 479 -16.80 -12.44 15.01
CA LEU A 479 -16.60 -12.83 16.40
C LEU A 479 -15.40 -13.78 16.56
N ILE A 480 -15.26 -14.78 15.68
CA ILE A 480 -14.07 -15.67 15.67
C ILE A 480 -12.80 -14.84 15.50
N CYS A 481 -12.79 -13.89 14.55
CA CYS A 481 -11.62 -13.03 14.34
C CYS A 481 -11.31 -12.12 15.53
N LEU A 482 -12.31 -11.69 16.29
CA LEU A 482 -12.15 -10.88 17.51
C LEU A 482 -11.63 -11.71 18.68
N LEU A 483 -12.13 -12.92 18.87
CA LEU A 483 -11.69 -13.82 19.95
C LEU A 483 -10.18 -14.14 19.83
N ASP A 484 -9.72 -14.39 18.61
CA ASP A 484 -8.31 -14.68 18.32
C ASP A 484 -7.41 -13.43 18.29
N SER A 485 -7.95 -12.23 18.55
CA SER A 485 -7.24 -10.98 18.27
C SER A 485 -6.28 -10.49 19.35
N HIS A 486 -6.39 -11.03 20.56
CA HIS A 486 -5.66 -10.58 21.76
C HIS A 486 -5.78 -9.05 21.97
N PHE A 487 -6.97 -8.50 21.76
CA PHE A 487 -7.21 -7.06 21.78
C PHE A 487 -6.73 -6.38 23.08
N GLU A 488 -7.02 -6.98 24.24
CA GLU A 488 -6.58 -6.47 25.54
C GLU A 488 -5.05 -6.30 25.64
N GLY A 489 -4.29 -7.27 25.13
CA GLY A 489 -2.84 -7.22 25.13
C GLY A 489 -2.30 -6.06 24.30
N ARG A 490 -2.94 -5.77 23.15
CA ARG A 490 -2.57 -4.63 22.30
C ARG A 490 -2.83 -3.29 22.98
N VAL A 491 -3.98 -3.15 23.65
CA VAL A 491 -4.30 -1.92 24.41
C VAL A 491 -3.28 -1.71 25.54
N LYS A 492 -2.90 -2.78 26.26
CA LYS A 492 -1.87 -2.71 27.31
C LYS A 492 -0.51 -2.25 26.76
N LEU A 493 -0.07 -2.80 25.62
CA LEU A 493 1.16 -2.38 24.95
C LEU A 493 1.09 -0.91 24.50
N PHE A 494 -0.03 -0.50 23.89
CA PHE A 494 -0.24 0.87 23.45
C PHE A 494 -0.14 1.88 24.60
N VAL A 495 -0.78 1.59 25.73
CA VAL A 495 -0.71 2.46 26.92
C VAL A 495 0.72 2.51 27.48
N LYS A 496 1.44 1.38 27.49
CA LYS A 496 2.83 1.32 27.93
C LYS A 496 3.76 2.21 27.09
N ILE A 497 3.58 2.24 25.77
CA ILE A 497 4.40 3.03 24.83
C ILE A 497 4.29 4.54 25.08
N PHE A 498 3.11 5.02 25.48
CA PHE A 498 2.83 6.47 25.59
C PHE A 498 2.79 7.01 27.03
N ASN A 499 2.82 6.13 28.03
CA ASN A 499 2.95 6.49 29.46
C ASN A 499 4.38 6.37 30.00
N SER A 500 5.30 5.74 29.25
CA SER A 500 6.75 5.84 29.48
C SER A 500 7.28 7.14 28.91
#